data_AF-A0A1B0FAF1-F1
#
_entry.id   AF-A0A1B0FAF1-F1
#
_cell.length_a   1.000
_cell.length_b   1.000
_cell.length_c   1.000
_cell.angle_alpha   90.00
_cell.angle_beta   90.00
_cell.angle_gamma   90.00
#
_symmetry.space_group_name_H-M   'P 1'
#
loop_
_entity.id
_entity.type
_entity.pdbx_description
1 polymer ?
#
loop_
_entity_poly.entity_id
_entity_poly.type
_entity_poly.pdbx_seq_one_letter_code
_entity_poly.pdbx_strand_id
1 'polypeptide(L)'
;MVFKCQEDSFLKQFTTKVVNCEPALLQWCPPGLTEVQELQGFNVILEDTILFPEGGGQPCDYGTINGEPVRSVTRRGSEAVHFVESTKSFEEGTQVQQRLDWQRRLDHMQQHSGQHLITELFDSEFNYETNSWWLGSEMCYIELNTKHLLSRESLDLIESKANDIIIEGKEVKVVLVDPASAEMDGVRARNLPKDVEGPVRVIRIDGQRDNMCCGTHVSNLSQLQSIKLLFAEKTKTGINVYFVAGLRVIKRLGDCFQREQQLNLAFKGGPTQHLELLQKLQNNLKATRKSFQKVLKDLAIVEAEKLEAMPRPLPKYFSLHRKDGIEVEFINTFLRHAPEEIGLYFLTVSEAPVGNSPTKGHMVLRGQPNLVDHFSIKFLKILDGKGSGKEGNFQGKINNVKEIPECEALLDEYFQPEKSFPVNIGEFLFNEYSGCLADASPWKPFKMPKRAEKTRIFKTKIIERNKKKLEKDAEKTTEEKDLSSDELDENYDKRSSKGSHVNQIDRLLVDNSQSLIWRASHYVFPAFNVTLCPHDNREVLPLYPSCQVLAPHPIYVANKQCETIDLCHKRSMTREFYRKRLITTRTTYQRAVQSKFNITIENLFSLW
;
A
#
# COMPACT_ATOMS: atom_id res chain seq x y z
N MET A 1 33.42 -19.03 -30.01
CA MET A 1 32.90 -20.22 -29.31
C MET A 1 31.50 -19.90 -28.78
N VAL A 2 30.57 -20.83 -29.00
CA VAL A 2 29.16 -20.76 -28.58
C VAL A 2 29.01 -21.75 -27.44
N PHE A 3 28.54 -21.30 -26.27
CA PHE A 3 28.29 -22.20 -25.13
C PHE A 3 27.01 -23.01 -25.35
N LYS A 4 26.85 -24.13 -24.64
CA LYS A 4 25.65 -24.97 -24.74
C LYS A 4 24.33 -24.22 -24.54
N CYS A 5 24.30 -23.25 -23.61
CA CYS A 5 23.14 -22.37 -23.39
C CYS A 5 22.74 -21.52 -24.61
N GLN A 6 23.68 -21.24 -25.50
CA GLN A 6 23.47 -20.43 -26.69
C GLN A 6 23.10 -21.28 -27.92
N GLU A 7 23.48 -22.56 -27.92
CA GLU A 7 23.04 -23.58 -28.88
C GLU A 7 21.58 -23.99 -28.62
N ASP A 8 21.27 -24.32 -27.37
CA ASP A 8 19.93 -24.69 -26.92
C ASP A 8 19.59 -23.92 -25.64
N SER A 9 18.85 -22.82 -25.81
CA SER A 9 18.42 -21.98 -24.69
C SER A 9 17.34 -22.63 -23.80
N PHE A 10 16.76 -23.76 -24.22
CA PHE A 10 15.73 -24.50 -23.48
C PHE A 10 16.30 -25.68 -22.69
N LEU A 11 17.58 -26.02 -22.87
CA LEU A 11 18.24 -27.09 -22.13
C LEU A 11 18.34 -26.74 -20.63
N LYS A 12 17.69 -27.55 -19.79
CA LYS A 12 17.56 -27.29 -18.33
C LYS A 12 18.56 -28.05 -17.48
N GLN A 13 19.10 -29.15 -18.00
CA GLN A 13 20.10 -29.98 -17.34
C GLN A 13 21.16 -30.39 -18.34
N PHE A 14 22.42 -30.45 -17.90
CA PHE A 14 23.53 -30.80 -18.76
C PHE A 14 24.67 -31.37 -17.93
N THR A 15 25.27 -32.47 -18.41
CA THR A 15 26.43 -33.08 -17.76
C THR A 15 27.68 -32.68 -18.53
N THR A 16 28.67 -32.15 -17.82
CA THR A 16 29.94 -31.65 -18.37
C THR A 16 31.09 -32.05 -17.43
N LYS A 17 32.33 -31.74 -17.79
CA LYS A 17 33.49 -31.99 -16.92
C LYS A 17 34.07 -30.71 -16.35
N VAL A 18 34.66 -30.83 -15.17
CA VAL A 18 35.42 -29.76 -14.52
C VAL A 18 36.77 -29.62 -15.21
N VAL A 19 37.09 -28.40 -15.63
CA VAL A 19 38.39 -28.06 -16.22
C VAL A 19 39.32 -27.46 -15.18
N ASN A 20 38.79 -26.58 -14.32
CA ASN A 20 39.54 -25.93 -13.26
C ASN A 20 38.60 -25.59 -12.09
N CYS A 21 39.09 -25.66 -10.86
CA CYS A 21 38.38 -25.24 -9.66
C CYS A 21 39.33 -24.54 -8.68
N GLU A 22 39.11 -23.25 -8.41
CA GLU A 22 39.90 -22.46 -7.47
C GLU A 22 39.03 -21.85 -6.35
N PRO A 23 39.51 -21.75 -5.09
CA PRO A 23 38.78 -21.06 -4.03
C PRO A 23 38.55 -19.58 -4.37
N ALA A 24 37.36 -19.07 -4.04
CA ALA A 24 36.97 -17.70 -4.35
C ALA A 24 36.06 -17.08 -3.29
N LEU A 25 36.04 -15.75 -3.27
CA LEU A 25 35.09 -14.95 -2.50
C LEU A 25 34.21 -14.15 -3.47
N LEU A 26 32.91 -14.06 -3.19
CA LEU A 26 31.98 -13.25 -3.96
C LEU A 26 31.28 -12.24 -3.06
N GLN A 27 31.38 -10.96 -3.43
CA GLN A 27 30.51 -9.91 -2.89
C GLN A 27 29.16 -10.00 -3.62
N TRP A 28 28.15 -10.54 -2.94
CA TRP A 28 26.85 -10.85 -3.53
C TRP A 28 25.74 -10.11 -2.80
N CYS A 29 24.87 -9.46 -3.57
CA CYS A 29 23.64 -8.88 -3.04
C CYS A 29 22.46 -9.78 -3.44
N PRO A 30 21.74 -10.37 -2.49
CA PRO A 30 20.58 -11.19 -2.80
C PRO A 30 19.53 -10.38 -3.59
N PRO A 31 18.84 -11.00 -4.58
CA PRO A 31 17.78 -10.31 -5.31
C PRO A 31 16.71 -9.72 -4.37
N GLY A 32 16.45 -8.42 -4.51
CA GLY A 32 15.44 -7.72 -3.71
C GLY A 32 15.95 -7.12 -2.38
N LEU A 33 17.24 -7.30 -2.06
CA LEU A 33 17.88 -6.68 -0.90
C LEU A 33 18.88 -5.60 -1.34
N THR A 34 19.31 -4.78 -0.38
CA THR A 34 20.32 -3.72 -0.58
C THR A 34 21.64 -4.04 0.12
N GLU A 35 21.64 -5.03 1.02
CA GLU A 35 22.81 -5.43 1.79
C GLU A 35 23.66 -6.40 0.98
N VAL A 36 24.96 -6.11 0.90
CA VAL A 36 25.95 -6.98 0.23
C VAL A 36 26.53 -7.93 1.26
N GLN A 37 26.61 -9.20 0.90
CA GLN A 37 27.16 -10.28 1.72
C GLN A 37 28.41 -10.84 1.04
N GLU A 38 29.41 -11.21 1.83
CA GLU A 38 30.57 -11.96 1.32
C GLU A 38 30.29 -13.46 1.40
N LEU A 39 30.25 -14.13 0.25
CA LEU A 39 30.09 -15.57 0.14
C LEU A 39 31.44 -16.23 -0.11
N GLN A 40 31.66 -17.38 0.53
CA GLN A 40 32.81 -18.24 0.30
C GLN A 40 32.42 -19.39 -0.62
N GLY A 41 33.29 -19.75 -1.55
CA GLY A 41 33.02 -20.82 -2.51
C GLY A 41 34.19 -21.06 -3.45
N PHE A 42 33.86 -21.48 -4.67
CA PHE A 42 34.84 -21.81 -5.70
C PHE A 42 34.46 -21.17 -7.04
N ASN A 43 35.47 -20.69 -7.77
CA ASN A 43 35.34 -20.41 -9.19
C ASN A 43 35.59 -21.71 -9.96
N VAL A 44 34.59 -22.18 -10.68
CA VAL A 44 34.62 -23.44 -11.43
C VAL A 44 34.53 -23.15 -12.93
N ILE A 45 35.49 -23.64 -13.69
CA ILE A 45 35.50 -23.63 -15.15
C ILE A 45 35.16 -25.03 -15.63
N LEU A 46 34.27 -25.12 -16.61
CA LEU A 46 33.72 -26.37 -17.14
C LEU A 46 34.00 -26.45 -18.65
N GLU A 47 34.05 -27.67 -19.19
CA GLU A 47 34.29 -27.87 -20.64
C GLU A 47 33.25 -27.14 -21.50
N ASP A 48 32.00 -27.10 -21.02
CA ASP A 48 30.89 -26.35 -21.62
C ASP A 48 29.80 -26.09 -20.55
N THR A 49 28.87 -25.16 -20.82
CA THR A 49 27.86 -24.75 -19.85
C THR A 49 26.49 -24.40 -20.45
N ILE A 50 25.44 -24.84 -19.74
CA ILE A 50 24.06 -24.38 -19.94
C ILE A 50 23.70 -23.19 -19.06
N LEU A 51 24.60 -22.67 -18.21
CA LEU A 51 24.36 -21.45 -17.45
C LEU A 51 24.95 -20.28 -18.25
N PHE A 52 24.11 -19.33 -18.66
CA PHE A 52 24.56 -18.22 -19.50
C PHE A 52 25.48 -17.31 -18.69
N PRO A 53 26.75 -17.10 -19.11
CA PRO A 53 27.57 -16.06 -18.53
C PRO A 53 26.99 -14.70 -18.92
N GLU A 54 27.10 -13.71 -18.05
CA GLU A 54 26.69 -12.34 -18.41
C GLU A 54 27.27 -11.91 -19.77
N GLY A 55 26.47 -11.22 -20.59
CA GLY A 55 26.91 -10.89 -21.94
C GLY A 55 25.87 -10.18 -22.78
N GLY A 56 26.34 -9.27 -23.63
CA GLY A 56 25.49 -8.51 -24.55
C GLY A 56 24.51 -7.54 -23.89
N GLY A 57 24.50 -7.41 -22.56
CA GLY A 57 23.52 -6.67 -21.77
C GLY A 57 22.51 -7.57 -21.03
N GLN A 58 22.53 -8.87 -21.28
CA GLN A 58 21.73 -9.85 -20.55
C GLN A 58 22.45 -10.29 -19.26
N PRO A 59 21.76 -10.28 -18.09
CA PRO A 59 22.33 -10.79 -16.83
C PRO A 59 22.61 -12.29 -16.87
N CYS A 60 23.56 -12.73 -16.05
CA CYS A 60 23.91 -14.15 -15.93
C CYS A 60 22.75 -15.00 -15.37
N ASP A 61 22.80 -16.30 -15.67
CA ASP A 61 21.91 -17.27 -15.07
C ASP A 61 22.37 -17.73 -13.69
N TYR A 62 21.40 -18.24 -12.94
CA TYR A 62 21.61 -19.00 -11.72
C TYR A 62 21.25 -20.46 -11.94
N GLY A 63 21.63 -21.30 -10.99
CA GLY A 63 21.37 -22.73 -11.05
C GLY A 63 22.16 -23.48 -10.00
N THR A 64 22.48 -24.73 -10.31
CA THR A 64 23.31 -25.57 -9.44
C THR A 64 24.31 -26.38 -10.24
N ILE A 65 25.46 -26.70 -9.65
CA ILE A 65 26.43 -27.70 -10.14
C ILE A 65 26.52 -28.80 -9.08
N ASN A 66 26.15 -30.04 -9.43
CA ASN A 66 26.00 -31.17 -8.49
C ASN A 66 25.14 -30.86 -7.25
N GLY A 67 24.15 -29.97 -7.39
CA GLY A 67 23.27 -29.54 -6.30
C GLY A 67 23.78 -28.33 -5.51
N GLU A 68 25.03 -27.91 -5.68
CA GLU A 68 25.59 -26.72 -5.03
C GLU A 68 25.18 -25.44 -5.79
N PRO A 69 24.74 -24.36 -5.11
CA PRO A 69 24.23 -23.15 -5.75
C PRO A 69 25.28 -22.39 -6.58
N VAL A 70 24.91 -22.01 -7.80
CA VAL A 70 25.68 -21.09 -8.64
C VAL A 70 25.10 -19.69 -8.49
N ARG A 71 25.89 -18.74 -7.96
CA ARG A 71 25.46 -17.36 -7.66
C ARG A 71 25.86 -16.33 -8.70
N SER A 72 26.84 -16.67 -9.52
CA SER A 72 27.31 -15.80 -10.61
C SER A 72 27.95 -16.65 -11.70
N VAL A 73 27.77 -16.24 -12.95
CA VAL A 73 28.51 -16.77 -14.09
C VAL A 73 29.04 -15.61 -14.89
N THR A 74 30.36 -15.48 -14.96
CA THR A 74 31.03 -14.39 -15.66
C THR A 74 31.83 -14.93 -16.83
N ARG A 75 32.05 -14.08 -17.84
CA ARG A 75 32.85 -14.45 -19.01
C ARG A 75 34.28 -13.97 -18.82
N ARG A 76 35.26 -14.88 -18.87
CA ARG A 76 36.69 -14.55 -18.91
C ARG A 76 37.27 -15.06 -20.24
N GLY A 77 37.35 -14.17 -21.23
CA GLY A 77 37.77 -14.53 -22.58
C GLY A 77 36.80 -15.51 -23.24
N SER A 78 37.28 -16.73 -23.51
CA SER A 78 36.46 -17.81 -24.10
C SER A 78 35.78 -18.69 -23.04
N GLU A 79 36.10 -18.51 -21.76
CA GLU A 79 35.65 -19.37 -20.68
C GLU A 79 34.47 -18.75 -19.91
N ALA A 80 33.61 -19.62 -19.38
CA ALA A 80 32.57 -19.25 -18.42
C ALA A 80 33.04 -19.64 -17.01
N VAL A 81 33.18 -18.66 -16.13
CA VAL A 81 33.61 -18.83 -14.75
C VAL A 81 32.38 -18.83 -13.85
N HIS A 82 32.12 -19.95 -13.19
CA HIS A 82 30.97 -20.15 -12.32
C HIS A 82 31.39 -19.96 -10.86
N PHE A 83 30.83 -18.98 -10.16
CA PHE A 83 30.98 -18.93 -8.71
C PHE A 83 29.97 -19.88 -8.08
N VAL A 84 30.47 -20.94 -7.47
CA VAL A 84 29.70 -21.98 -6.79
C VAL A 84 29.86 -21.81 -5.29
N GLU A 85 28.76 -21.52 -4.60
CA GLU A 85 28.71 -21.44 -3.14
C GLU A 85 28.75 -22.86 -2.57
N SER A 86 29.95 -23.36 -2.28
CA SER A 86 30.18 -24.73 -1.81
C SER A 86 31.29 -24.74 -0.76
N THR A 87 31.19 -25.68 0.18
CA THR A 87 32.25 -25.97 1.16
C THR A 87 33.30 -26.95 0.66
N LYS A 88 33.00 -27.65 -0.45
CA LYS A 88 33.87 -28.67 -1.05
C LYS A 88 34.32 -28.24 -2.44
N SER A 89 35.60 -28.48 -2.74
CA SER A 89 36.16 -28.27 -4.08
C SER A 89 35.63 -29.30 -5.06
N PHE A 90 35.64 -28.95 -6.34
CA PHE A 90 35.35 -29.84 -7.44
C PHE A 90 36.66 -30.37 -8.02
N GLU A 91 36.80 -31.69 -8.13
CA GLU A 91 38.03 -32.30 -8.66
C GLU A 91 38.08 -32.15 -10.19
N GLU A 92 39.21 -31.68 -10.71
CA GLU A 92 39.42 -31.51 -12.15
C GLU A 92 39.27 -32.84 -12.90
N GLY A 93 38.68 -32.80 -14.10
CA GLY A 93 38.38 -33.97 -14.92
C GLY A 93 37.12 -34.74 -14.52
N THR A 94 36.53 -34.46 -13.35
CA THR A 94 35.29 -35.15 -12.91
C THR A 94 34.05 -34.65 -13.63
N GLN A 95 33.07 -35.54 -13.79
CA GLN A 95 31.77 -35.17 -14.37
C GLN A 95 30.88 -34.52 -13.32
N VAL A 96 30.24 -33.42 -13.73
CA VAL A 96 29.30 -32.67 -12.91
C VAL A 96 28.01 -32.40 -13.69
N GLN A 97 26.87 -32.44 -12.98
CA GLN A 97 25.56 -32.10 -13.53
C GLN A 97 25.20 -30.65 -13.22
N GLN A 98 24.96 -29.86 -14.26
CA GLN A 98 24.36 -28.55 -14.18
C GLN A 98 22.85 -28.65 -14.16
N ARG A 99 22.18 -27.81 -13.36
CA ARG A 99 20.74 -27.55 -13.44
C ARG A 99 20.50 -26.06 -13.47
N LEU A 100 19.68 -25.62 -14.41
CA LEU A 100 19.36 -24.22 -14.63
C LEU A 100 18.19 -23.77 -13.75
N ASP A 101 18.27 -22.56 -13.18
CA ASP A 101 17.06 -21.86 -12.72
C ASP A 101 16.23 -21.44 -13.94
N TRP A 102 15.27 -22.29 -14.27
CA TRP A 102 14.44 -22.12 -15.46
C TRP A 102 13.59 -20.84 -15.41
N GLN A 103 13.11 -20.45 -14.22
CA GLN A 103 12.25 -19.28 -14.11
C GLN A 103 13.03 -18.00 -14.43
N ARG A 104 14.27 -17.90 -13.93
CA ARG A 104 15.19 -16.82 -14.27
C ARG A 104 15.55 -16.81 -15.76
N ARG A 105 15.92 -17.97 -16.32
CA ARG A 105 16.24 -18.07 -17.75
C ARG A 105 15.07 -17.61 -18.63
N LEU A 106 13.88 -18.14 -18.37
CA LEU A 106 12.70 -17.82 -19.18
C LEU A 106 12.38 -16.33 -19.11
N ASP A 107 12.47 -15.73 -17.92
CA ASP A 107 12.30 -14.29 -17.74
C ASP A 107 13.29 -13.50 -18.62
N HIS A 108 14.59 -13.81 -18.55
CA HIS A 108 15.60 -13.14 -19.36
C HIS A 108 15.36 -13.33 -20.86
N MET A 109 15.02 -14.54 -21.32
CA MET A 109 14.68 -14.80 -22.73
C MET A 109 13.47 -13.98 -23.19
N GLN A 110 12.46 -13.83 -22.32
CA GLN A 110 11.28 -13.02 -22.60
C GLN A 110 11.65 -11.54 -22.74
N GLN A 111 12.42 -10.99 -21.79
CA GLN A 111 12.81 -9.57 -21.85
C GLN A 111 13.71 -9.29 -23.06
N HIS A 112 14.65 -10.18 -23.36
CA HIS A 112 15.60 -9.99 -24.46
C HIS A 112 14.93 -10.11 -25.83
N SER A 113 14.07 -11.11 -26.03
CA SER A 113 13.36 -11.25 -27.30
C SER A 113 12.32 -10.14 -27.48
N GLY A 114 11.68 -9.69 -26.39
CA GLY A 114 10.84 -8.50 -26.39
C GLY A 114 11.62 -7.23 -26.75
N GLN A 115 12.87 -7.09 -26.28
CA GLN A 115 13.74 -5.98 -26.65
C GLN A 115 13.97 -5.90 -28.17
N HIS A 116 14.27 -7.03 -28.82
CA HIS A 116 14.47 -7.08 -30.27
C HIS A 116 13.21 -6.68 -31.04
N LEU A 117 12.05 -7.22 -30.63
CA LEU A 117 10.77 -6.90 -31.26
C LEU A 117 10.44 -5.41 -31.15
N ILE A 118 10.56 -4.83 -29.94
CA ILE A 118 10.29 -3.40 -29.72
C ILE A 118 11.26 -2.53 -30.52
N THR A 119 12.55 -2.90 -30.58
CA THR A 119 13.56 -2.18 -31.37
C THR A 119 13.20 -2.16 -32.84
N GLU A 120 12.78 -3.29 -33.40
CA GLU A 120 12.39 -3.36 -34.81
C GLU A 120 11.17 -2.50 -35.12
N LEU A 121 10.19 -2.47 -34.22
CA LEU A 121 8.99 -1.65 -34.41
C LEU A 121 9.31 -0.16 -34.33
N PHE A 122 10.18 0.29 -33.42
CA PHE A 122 10.59 1.70 -33.39
C PHE A 122 11.41 2.10 -34.62
N ASP A 123 12.27 1.21 -35.13
CA ASP A 123 13.04 1.46 -36.34
C ASP A 123 12.12 1.54 -37.57
N SER A 124 11.21 0.58 -37.74
CA SER A 124 10.33 0.51 -38.91
C SER A 124 9.24 1.59 -38.94
N GLU A 125 8.64 1.93 -37.79
CA GLU A 125 7.52 2.88 -37.72
C GLU A 125 8.00 4.34 -37.66
N PHE A 126 9.14 4.59 -37.01
CA PHE A 126 9.59 5.94 -36.71
C PHE A 126 11.02 6.24 -37.16
N ASN A 127 11.74 5.26 -37.72
CA ASN A 127 13.16 5.39 -38.05
C ASN A 127 14.00 5.82 -36.84
N TYR A 128 13.67 5.26 -35.67
CA TYR A 128 14.39 5.49 -34.42
C TYR A 128 15.33 4.33 -34.12
N GLU A 129 16.61 4.55 -34.37
CA GLU A 129 17.66 3.58 -34.07
C GLU A 129 17.82 3.37 -32.55
N THR A 130 18.21 2.18 -32.14
CA THR A 130 18.54 1.88 -30.74
C THR A 130 20.02 2.15 -30.46
N ASN A 131 20.29 3.07 -29.53
CA ASN A 131 21.64 3.37 -29.03
C ASN A 131 22.12 2.31 -28.03
N SER A 132 21.29 2.04 -27.03
CA SER A 132 21.60 1.15 -25.93
C SER A 132 20.32 0.50 -25.37
N TRP A 133 20.48 -0.47 -24.49
CA TRP A 133 19.38 -1.10 -23.78
C TRP A 133 19.89 -1.72 -22.49
N TRP A 134 18.97 -2.00 -21.57
CA TRP A 134 19.28 -2.62 -20.29
C TRP A 134 18.15 -3.54 -19.83
N LEU A 135 18.53 -4.73 -19.39
CA LEU A 135 17.60 -5.73 -18.84
C LEU A 135 17.70 -5.76 -17.32
N GLY A 136 16.99 -4.83 -16.67
CA GLY A 136 16.90 -4.78 -15.21
C GLY A 136 16.09 -5.92 -14.60
N SER A 137 16.09 -6.02 -13.27
CA SER A 137 15.34 -7.03 -12.52
C SER A 137 13.84 -6.77 -12.46
N GLU A 138 13.43 -5.51 -12.36
CA GLU A 138 12.00 -5.12 -12.29
C GLU A 138 11.49 -4.57 -13.63
N MET A 139 12.28 -3.73 -14.30
CA MET A 139 11.93 -3.10 -15.58
C MET A 139 13.14 -3.12 -16.51
N CYS A 140 12.88 -3.15 -17.81
CA CYS A 140 13.89 -3.04 -18.85
C CYS A 140 13.72 -1.71 -19.58
N TYR A 141 14.75 -1.24 -20.26
CA TYR A 141 14.61 -0.09 -21.16
C TYR A 141 15.38 -0.26 -22.47
N ILE A 142 14.89 0.42 -23.51
CA ILE A 142 15.58 0.64 -24.78
C ILE A 142 15.82 2.13 -24.93
N GLU A 143 17.06 2.53 -25.17
CA GLU A 143 17.42 3.91 -25.46
C GLU A 143 17.39 4.14 -26.97
N LEU A 144 16.43 4.96 -27.40
CA LEU A 144 16.25 5.35 -28.80
C LEU A 144 17.05 6.62 -29.12
N ASN A 145 17.66 6.64 -30.29
CA ASN A 145 18.41 7.77 -30.85
C ASN A 145 17.47 8.84 -31.41
N THR A 146 16.74 9.50 -30.52
CA THR A 146 15.81 10.56 -30.90
C THR A 146 15.78 11.67 -29.86
N LYS A 147 15.56 12.90 -30.32
CA LYS A 147 15.30 14.07 -29.48
C LYS A 147 13.80 14.39 -29.37
N HIS A 148 12.97 13.71 -30.18
CA HIS A 148 11.53 13.92 -30.23
C HIS A 148 10.85 13.24 -29.05
N LEU A 149 10.10 14.00 -28.24
CA LEU A 149 9.34 13.42 -27.14
C LEU A 149 8.36 12.37 -27.68
N LEU A 150 8.36 11.19 -27.06
CA LEU A 150 7.40 10.14 -27.38
C LEU A 150 6.07 10.43 -26.70
N SER A 151 5.02 10.52 -27.51
CA SER A 151 3.66 10.63 -27.00
C SER A 151 3.18 9.29 -26.43
N ARG A 152 2.14 9.32 -25.57
CA ARG A 152 1.50 8.09 -25.11
C ARG A 152 0.92 7.29 -26.28
N GLU A 153 0.35 7.96 -27.28
CA GLU A 153 -0.21 7.33 -28.49
C GLU A 153 0.85 6.57 -29.30
N SER A 154 2.07 7.11 -29.41
CA SER A 154 3.20 6.43 -30.07
C SER A 154 3.58 5.15 -29.33
N LEU A 155 3.60 5.18 -27.99
CA LEU A 155 3.85 3.97 -27.20
C LEU A 155 2.72 2.95 -27.35
N ASP A 156 1.46 3.39 -27.36
CA ASP A 156 0.31 2.50 -27.50
C ASP A 156 0.26 1.84 -28.89
N LEU A 157 0.64 2.56 -29.95
CA LEU A 157 0.79 2.00 -31.30
C LEU A 157 1.81 0.86 -31.34
N ILE A 158 3.01 1.09 -30.80
CA ILE A 158 4.09 0.09 -30.78
C ILE A 158 3.71 -1.09 -29.88
N GLU A 159 3.10 -0.82 -28.73
CA GLU A 159 2.60 -1.87 -27.83
C GLU A 159 1.56 -2.75 -28.53
N SER A 160 0.59 -2.17 -29.23
CA SER A 160 -0.41 -2.93 -29.99
C SER A 160 0.25 -3.81 -31.04
N LYS A 161 1.09 -3.23 -31.91
CA LYS A 161 1.77 -3.97 -32.99
C LYS A 161 2.65 -5.10 -32.46
N ALA A 162 3.37 -4.86 -31.35
CA ALA A 162 4.17 -5.89 -30.72
C ALA A 162 3.32 -7.06 -30.23
N ASN A 163 2.18 -6.78 -29.58
CA ASN A 163 1.29 -7.83 -29.09
C ASN A 163 0.57 -8.56 -30.24
N ASP A 164 0.24 -7.88 -31.35
CA ASP A 164 -0.31 -8.52 -32.54
C ASP A 164 0.68 -9.55 -33.13
N ILE A 165 1.96 -9.17 -33.27
CA ILE A 165 3.03 -10.07 -33.74
C ILE A 165 3.25 -11.25 -32.76
N ILE A 166 3.11 -11.02 -31.45
CA ILE A 166 3.17 -12.07 -30.43
C ILE A 166 2.02 -13.08 -30.61
N ILE A 167 0.81 -12.59 -30.88
CA ILE A 167 -0.38 -13.42 -31.14
C ILE A 167 -0.19 -14.26 -32.41
N GLU A 168 0.43 -13.70 -33.44
CA GLU A 168 0.79 -14.45 -34.66
C GLU A 168 1.77 -15.59 -34.39
N GLY A 169 2.49 -15.57 -33.28
CA GLY A 169 3.37 -16.67 -32.87
C GLY A 169 4.51 -16.91 -33.85
N LYS A 170 5.19 -15.84 -34.28
CA LYS A 170 6.33 -15.94 -35.20
C LYS A 170 7.45 -16.79 -34.60
N GLU A 171 8.07 -17.61 -35.44
CA GLU A 171 9.21 -18.44 -35.08
C GLU A 171 10.46 -17.57 -34.85
N VAL A 172 11.25 -17.93 -33.85
CA VAL A 172 12.53 -17.28 -33.55
C VAL A 172 13.64 -18.32 -33.70
N LYS A 173 14.54 -18.07 -34.66
CA LYS A 173 15.67 -18.96 -34.97
C LYS A 173 16.98 -18.31 -34.58
N VAL A 174 17.89 -19.16 -34.12
CA VAL A 174 19.28 -18.80 -33.90
C VAL A 174 20.09 -19.51 -34.97
N VAL A 175 20.83 -18.75 -35.77
CA VAL A 175 21.71 -19.29 -36.81
C VAL A 175 23.12 -18.76 -36.67
N LEU A 176 24.09 -19.57 -37.07
CA LEU A 176 25.49 -19.18 -37.16
C LEU A 176 25.78 -18.83 -38.61
N VAL A 177 26.19 -17.59 -38.84
CA VAL A 177 26.43 -17.03 -40.18
C VAL A 177 27.89 -16.64 -40.29
N ASP A 178 28.53 -16.93 -41.42
CA ASP A 178 29.88 -16.44 -41.68
C ASP A 178 29.85 -14.91 -41.91
N PRO A 179 30.63 -14.10 -41.18
CA PRO A 179 30.72 -12.65 -41.39
C PRO A 179 31.00 -12.23 -42.83
N ALA A 180 31.67 -13.08 -43.62
CA ALA A 180 32.01 -12.82 -45.02
C ALA A 180 30.91 -13.24 -46.02
N SER A 181 29.82 -13.86 -45.55
CA SER A 181 28.74 -14.33 -46.40
C SER A 181 27.73 -13.24 -46.75
N ALA A 182 27.08 -13.36 -47.91
CA ALA A 182 26.00 -12.47 -48.33
C ALA A 182 24.76 -12.54 -47.41
N GLU A 183 24.64 -13.57 -46.56
CA GLU A 183 23.58 -13.65 -45.55
C GLU A 183 23.70 -12.57 -44.46
N MET A 184 24.84 -11.88 -44.38
CA MET A 184 25.03 -10.72 -43.49
C MET A 184 24.46 -9.43 -44.06
N ASP A 185 24.08 -9.39 -45.35
CA ASP A 185 23.51 -8.20 -45.98
C ASP A 185 22.14 -7.88 -45.36
N GLY A 186 22.03 -6.72 -44.72
CA GLY A 186 20.79 -6.26 -44.07
C GLY A 186 20.60 -6.74 -42.62
N VAL A 187 21.51 -7.54 -42.07
CA VAL A 187 21.52 -7.90 -40.65
C VAL A 187 21.86 -6.66 -39.81
N ARG A 188 21.03 -6.34 -38.81
CA ARG A 188 21.32 -5.27 -37.86
C ARG A 188 22.50 -5.69 -36.97
N ALA A 189 23.63 -5.02 -37.15
CA ALA A 189 24.87 -5.23 -36.40
C ALA A 189 25.38 -3.91 -35.83
N ARG A 190 25.85 -3.91 -34.58
CA ARG A 190 26.71 -2.84 -34.08
C ARG A 190 28.15 -3.20 -34.47
N ASN A 191 28.75 -2.42 -35.37
CA ASN A 191 30.13 -2.50 -35.86
C ASN A 191 30.94 -3.65 -35.27
N LEU A 192 30.98 -4.78 -35.98
CA LEU A 192 31.85 -5.91 -35.66
C LEU A 192 33.29 -5.39 -35.45
N PRO A 193 33.94 -5.69 -34.32
CA PRO A 193 35.38 -5.50 -34.21
C PRO A 193 36.06 -6.19 -35.40
N LYS A 194 37.12 -5.58 -35.96
CA LYS A 194 37.83 -6.14 -37.12
C LYS A 194 38.47 -7.51 -36.86
N ASP A 195 38.45 -7.93 -35.60
CA ASP A 195 39.18 -9.07 -35.05
C ASP A 195 38.24 -10.25 -34.73
N VAL A 196 36.97 -10.21 -35.18
CA VAL A 196 36.04 -11.34 -35.01
C VAL A 196 36.41 -12.45 -35.98
N GLU A 197 37.09 -13.47 -35.46
CA GLU A 197 37.35 -14.73 -36.15
C GLU A 197 36.23 -15.74 -35.89
N GLY A 198 35.63 -16.26 -36.97
CA GLY A 198 34.62 -17.32 -36.93
C GLY A 198 33.16 -16.84 -37.11
N PRO A 199 32.21 -17.78 -37.13
CA PRO A 199 30.81 -17.48 -37.41
C PRO A 199 30.16 -16.62 -36.33
N VAL A 200 29.31 -15.69 -36.75
CA VAL A 200 28.54 -14.80 -35.87
C VAL A 200 27.14 -15.34 -35.64
N ARG A 201 26.63 -15.10 -34.43
CA ARG A 201 25.30 -15.56 -34.03
C ARG A 201 24.25 -14.52 -34.40
N VAL A 202 23.33 -14.92 -35.27
CA VAL A 202 22.24 -14.10 -35.78
C VAL A 202 20.90 -14.66 -35.29
N ILE A 203 20.06 -13.76 -34.80
CA ILE A 203 18.68 -14.04 -34.39
C ILE A 203 17.77 -13.62 -35.53
N ARG A 204 16.99 -14.57 -36.03
CA ARG A 204 15.97 -14.37 -37.05
C ARG A 204 14.60 -14.49 -36.40
N ILE A 205 13.83 -13.41 -36.44
CA ILE A 205 12.42 -13.42 -36.06
C ILE A 205 11.63 -13.38 -37.36
N ASP A 206 10.78 -14.36 -37.60
CA ASP A 206 10.06 -14.45 -38.87
C ASP A 206 9.25 -13.17 -39.18
N GLY A 207 9.46 -12.64 -40.39
CA GLY A 207 8.88 -11.37 -40.85
C GLY A 207 9.52 -10.10 -40.29
N GLN A 208 10.63 -10.19 -39.55
CA GLN A 208 11.36 -9.05 -38.99
C GLN A 208 12.80 -9.01 -39.53
N ARG A 209 13.50 -7.88 -39.33
CA ARG A 209 14.92 -7.78 -39.67
C ARG A 209 15.77 -8.66 -38.75
N ASP A 210 16.76 -9.33 -39.33
CA ASP A 210 17.73 -10.15 -38.61
C ASP A 210 18.64 -9.28 -37.71
N ASN A 211 19.01 -9.80 -36.54
CA ASN A 211 19.86 -9.08 -35.58
C ASN A 211 21.03 -9.95 -35.09
N MET A 212 22.23 -9.37 -35.02
CA MET A 212 23.35 -10.02 -34.34
C MET A 212 23.14 -9.97 -32.82
N CYS A 213 23.09 -11.14 -32.18
CA CYS A 213 22.96 -11.21 -30.72
C CYS A 213 23.54 -12.50 -30.13
N CYS A 214 24.20 -12.36 -28.99
CA CYS A 214 24.80 -13.45 -28.23
C CYS A 214 23.93 -13.94 -27.07
N GLY A 215 22.78 -13.32 -26.79
CA GLY A 215 21.92 -13.68 -25.66
C GLY A 215 21.05 -14.92 -25.88
N THR A 216 20.32 -15.33 -24.86
CA THR A 216 19.35 -16.43 -24.97
C THR A 216 17.99 -15.89 -25.40
N HIS A 217 17.28 -16.60 -26.26
CA HIS A 217 16.00 -16.15 -26.83
C HIS A 217 14.91 -17.22 -26.69
N VAL A 218 13.67 -16.76 -26.71
CA VAL A 218 12.51 -17.64 -26.90
C VAL A 218 12.59 -18.29 -28.29
N SER A 219 11.98 -19.46 -28.47
CA SER A 219 11.91 -20.13 -29.79
C SER A 219 10.69 -19.69 -30.60
N ASN A 220 9.71 -19.06 -29.94
CA ASN A 220 8.52 -18.54 -30.58
C ASN A 220 8.03 -17.30 -29.83
N LEU A 221 7.60 -16.26 -30.55
CA LEU A 221 7.16 -15.01 -29.93
C LEU A 221 5.93 -15.16 -29.03
N SER A 222 5.07 -16.18 -29.24
CA SER A 222 3.94 -16.46 -28.34
C SER A 222 4.39 -16.73 -26.89
N GLN A 223 5.64 -17.20 -26.70
CA GLN A 223 6.22 -17.41 -25.38
C GLN A 223 6.49 -16.09 -24.63
N LEU A 224 6.46 -14.94 -25.31
CA LEU A 224 6.46 -13.63 -24.68
C LEU A 224 5.15 -13.34 -23.96
N GLN A 225 4.04 -14.02 -24.30
CA GLN A 225 2.67 -13.81 -23.79
C GLN A 225 2.12 -12.42 -24.07
N SER A 226 2.75 -11.38 -23.54
CA SER A 226 2.45 -9.98 -23.80
C SER A 226 3.67 -9.10 -23.52
N ILE A 227 3.70 -7.92 -24.15
CA ILE A 227 4.61 -6.82 -23.84
C ILE A 227 3.79 -5.62 -23.35
N LYS A 228 4.28 -4.94 -22.31
CA LYS A 228 3.75 -3.66 -21.85
C LYS A 228 4.82 -2.57 -21.93
N LEU A 229 4.53 -1.49 -22.63
CA LEU A 229 5.31 -0.25 -22.58
C LEU A 229 4.80 0.63 -21.44
N LEU A 230 5.69 0.96 -20.51
CA LEU A 230 5.34 1.61 -19.26
C LEU A 230 5.30 3.13 -19.43
N PHE A 231 6.45 3.71 -19.74
CA PHE A 231 6.63 5.14 -19.93
C PHE A 231 7.93 5.39 -20.70
N ALA A 232 8.13 6.63 -21.16
CA ALA A 232 9.35 7.06 -21.81
C ALA A 232 9.97 8.23 -21.04
N GLU A 233 11.29 8.20 -20.85
CA GLU A 233 12.04 9.26 -20.17
C GLU A 233 13.12 9.82 -21.10
N LYS A 234 13.23 11.15 -21.13
CA LYS A 234 14.28 11.82 -21.89
C LYS A 234 15.61 11.73 -21.15
N THR A 235 16.64 11.25 -21.82
CA THR A 235 18.03 11.24 -21.33
C THR A 235 18.85 12.35 -22.01
N LYS A 236 20.14 12.46 -21.66
CA LYS A 236 21.05 13.40 -22.34
C LYS A 236 21.31 12.98 -23.80
N THR A 237 21.27 11.68 -24.05
CA THR A 237 21.73 11.01 -25.29
C THR A 237 20.58 10.50 -26.16
N GLY A 238 19.36 10.42 -25.63
CA GLY A 238 18.19 9.94 -26.36
C GLY A 238 16.93 9.88 -25.49
N ILE A 239 16.12 8.85 -25.72
CA ILE A 239 14.92 8.57 -24.93
C ILE A 239 14.91 7.11 -24.50
N ASN A 240 14.77 6.86 -23.21
CA ASN A 240 14.59 5.54 -22.65
C ASN A 240 13.11 5.16 -22.67
N VAL A 241 12.76 4.11 -23.42
CA VAL A 241 11.44 3.49 -23.39
C VAL A 241 11.48 2.32 -22.43
N TYR A 242 10.74 2.41 -21.32
CA TYR A 242 10.67 1.37 -20.31
C TYR A 242 9.60 0.34 -20.64
N PHE A 243 9.93 -0.94 -20.51
CA PHE A 243 9.04 -2.04 -20.84
C PHE A 243 9.21 -3.24 -19.91
N VAL A 244 8.21 -4.12 -19.94
CA VAL A 244 8.24 -5.47 -19.37
C VAL A 244 7.55 -6.45 -20.33
N ALA A 245 8.04 -7.68 -20.39
CA ALA A 245 7.48 -8.76 -21.20
C ALA A 245 7.15 -10.00 -20.34
N GLY A 246 6.25 -10.86 -20.83
CA GLY A 246 5.99 -12.17 -20.24
C GLY A 246 5.50 -12.14 -18.82
N LEU A 247 6.08 -12.99 -17.97
CA LEU A 247 5.62 -13.16 -16.59
C LEU A 247 5.72 -11.88 -15.75
N ARG A 248 6.58 -10.93 -16.15
CA ARG A 248 6.65 -9.61 -15.50
C ARG A 248 5.41 -8.77 -15.74
N VAL A 249 4.75 -8.90 -16.90
CA VAL A 249 3.46 -8.22 -17.17
C VAL A 249 2.40 -8.74 -16.20
N ILE A 250 2.34 -10.06 -16.01
CA ILE A 250 1.38 -10.70 -15.09
C ILE A 250 1.66 -10.30 -13.64
N LYS A 251 2.93 -10.36 -13.20
CA LYS A 251 3.35 -9.89 -11.87
C LYS A 251 2.92 -8.44 -11.64
N ARG A 252 3.25 -7.55 -12.58
CA ARG A 252 2.90 -6.12 -12.53
C ARG A 252 1.40 -5.88 -12.46
N LEU A 253 0.61 -6.62 -13.24
CA LEU A 253 -0.86 -6.55 -13.21
C LEU A 253 -1.40 -6.98 -11.85
N GLY A 254 -0.87 -8.07 -11.28
CA GLY A 254 -1.19 -8.52 -9.93
C GLY A 254 -0.91 -7.44 -8.88
N ASP A 255 0.27 -6.83 -8.92
CA ASP A 255 0.65 -5.76 -8.00
C ASP A 255 -0.24 -4.51 -8.15
N CYS A 256 -0.60 -4.14 -9.39
CA CYS A 256 -1.53 -3.05 -9.67
C CYS A 256 -2.93 -3.34 -9.10
N PHE A 257 -3.44 -4.55 -9.32
CA PHE A 257 -4.76 -4.95 -8.85
C PHE A 257 -4.83 -5.04 -7.32
N GLN A 258 -3.77 -5.53 -6.65
CA GLN A 258 -3.68 -5.52 -5.19
C GLN A 258 -3.71 -4.09 -4.63
N ARG A 259 -2.96 -3.15 -5.22
CA ARG A 259 -3.03 -1.73 -4.84
C ARG A 259 -4.42 -1.15 -5.07
N GLU A 260 -5.05 -1.47 -6.20
CA GLU A 260 -6.42 -1.02 -6.50
C GLU A 260 -7.42 -1.52 -5.44
N GLN A 261 -7.33 -2.78 -5.00
CA GLN A 261 -8.18 -3.30 -3.93
C GLN A 261 -7.97 -2.57 -2.59
N GLN A 262 -6.72 -2.26 -2.25
CA GLN A 262 -6.41 -1.48 -1.06
C GLN A 262 -7.02 -0.07 -1.15
N LEU A 263 -6.97 0.56 -2.32
CA LEU A 263 -7.61 1.85 -2.56
C LEU A 263 -9.15 1.75 -2.49
N ASN A 264 -9.75 0.67 -3.00
CA ASN A 264 -11.18 0.44 -2.88
C ASN A 264 -11.63 0.41 -1.40
N LEU A 265 -10.85 -0.26 -0.54
CA LEU A 265 -11.10 -0.31 0.90
C LEU A 265 -10.88 1.05 1.57
N ALA A 266 -9.81 1.76 1.22
CA ALA A 266 -9.46 3.06 1.80
C ALA A 266 -10.48 4.15 1.45
N PHE A 267 -10.90 4.22 0.19
CA PHE A 267 -11.88 5.21 -0.27
C PHE A 267 -13.33 4.77 -0.12
N LYS A 268 -13.58 3.48 0.15
CA LYS A 268 -14.91 2.86 0.17
C LYS A 268 -15.68 3.10 -1.13
N GLY A 269 -14.98 2.94 -2.26
CA GLY A 269 -15.53 3.15 -3.59
C GLY A 269 -14.78 2.34 -4.64
N GLY A 270 -15.40 2.15 -5.81
CA GLY A 270 -14.80 1.37 -6.89
C GLY A 270 -13.70 2.14 -7.64
N PRO A 271 -12.93 1.46 -8.51
CA PRO A 271 -11.78 2.04 -9.23
C PRO A 271 -12.12 3.28 -10.06
N THR A 272 -13.28 3.28 -10.72
CA THR A 272 -13.75 4.41 -11.52
C THR A 272 -14.03 5.67 -10.70
N GLN A 273 -14.19 5.54 -9.39
CA GLN A 273 -14.49 6.65 -8.47
C GLN A 273 -13.26 7.13 -7.71
N HIS A 274 -12.10 6.46 -7.82
CA HIS A 274 -10.91 6.81 -7.02
C HIS A 274 -10.51 8.27 -7.15
N LEU A 275 -10.48 8.80 -8.38
CA LEU A 275 -10.12 10.20 -8.64
C LEU A 275 -11.12 11.18 -8.03
N GLU A 276 -12.42 10.91 -8.19
CA GLU A 276 -13.48 11.75 -7.63
C GLU A 276 -13.42 11.75 -6.09
N LEU A 277 -13.28 10.57 -5.48
CA LEU A 277 -13.21 10.42 -4.02
C LEU A 277 -11.96 11.08 -3.44
N LEU A 278 -10.82 10.99 -4.14
CA LEU A 278 -9.59 11.69 -3.77
C LEU A 278 -9.78 13.22 -3.86
N GLN A 279 -10.37 13.73 -4.93
CA GLN A 279 -10.65 15.16 -5.08
C GLN A 279 -11.62 15.66 -3.99
N LYS A 280 -12.66 14.88 -3.67
CA LYS A 280 -13.60 15.17 -2.59
C LYS A 280 -12.89 15.21 -1.23
N LEU A 281 -12.00 14.25 -0.95
CA LEU A 281 -11.18 14.24 0.25
C LEU A 281 -10.29 15.49 0.35
N GLN A 282 -9.60 15.86 -0.73
CA GLN A 282 -8.77 17.06 -0.78
C GLN A 282 -9.58 18.34 -0.55
N ASN A 283 -10.77 18.44 -1.14
CA ASN A 283 -11.67 19.58 -0.96
C ASN A 283 -12.20 19.66 0.47
N ASN A 284 -12.59 18.53 1.06
CA ASN A 284 -13.00 18.45 2.45
C ASN A 284 -11.87 18.86 3.40
N LEU A 285 -10.63 18.39 3.18
CA LEU A 285 -9.47 18.80 3.98
C LEU A 285 -9.24 20.32 3.92
N LYS A 286 -9.33 20.91 2.71
CA LYS A 286 -9.22 22.37 2.55
C LYS A 286 -10.34 23.11 3.29
N ALA A 287 -11.58 22.63 3.22
CA ALA A 287 -12.74 23.25 3.88
C ALA A 287 -12.65 23.13 5.41
N THR A 288 -12.26 21.96 5.93
CA THR A 288 -12.04 21.73 7.36
C THR A 288 -10.92 22.62 7.88
N ARG A 289 -9.81 22.77 7.14
CA ARG A 289 -8.71 23.68 7.52
C ARG A 289 -9.18 25.13 7.63
N LYS A 290 -9.97 25.62 6.66
CA LYS A 290 -10.55 26.97 6.72
C LYS A 290 -11.48 27.14 7.92
N SER A 291 -12.32 26.15 8.20
CA SER A 291 -13.24 26.16 9.34
C SER A 291 -12.48 26.16 10.67
N PHE A 292 -11.43 25.35 10.77
CA PHE A 292 -10.52 25.32 11.93
C PHE A 292 -9.86 26.68 12.16
N GLN A 293 -9.32 27.31 11.11
CA GLN A 293 -8.76 28.66 11.21
C GLN A 293 -9.78 29.69 11.67
N LYS A 294 -11.05 29.60 11.25
CA LYS A 294 -12.11 30.49 11.73
C LYS A 294 -12.39 30.29 13.22
N VAL A 295 -12.57 29.05 13.66
CA VAL A 295 -12.79 28.74 15.08
C VAL A 295 -11.59 29.18 15.94
N LEU A 296 -10.36 29.02 15.45
CA LEU A 296 -9.17 29.52 16.14
C LEU A 296 -9.19 31.04 16.31
N LYS A 297 -9.67 31.80 15.31
CA LYS A 297 -9.81 33.27 15.43
C LYS A 297 -10.87 33.63 16.46
N ASP A 298 -12.04 33.02 16.38
CA ASP A 298 -13.14 33.29 17.31
C ASP A 298 -12.72 32.98 18.75
N LEU A 299 -11.99 31.86 18.97
CA LEU A 299 -11.43 31.50 20.27
C LEU A 299 -10.35 32.48 20.73
N ALA A 300 -9.48 32.94 19.83
CA ALA A 300 -8.45 33.93 20.17
C ALA A 300 -9.04 35.25 20.66
N ILE A 301 -10.15 35.69 20.06
CA ILE A 301 -10.89 36.88 20.50
C ILE A 301 -11.45 36.66 21.90
N VAL A 302 -12.14 35.55 22.14
CA VAL A 302 -12.74 35.24 23.45
C VAL A 302 -11.67 35.15 24.56
N GLU A 303 -10.53 34.52 24.30
CA GLU A 303 -9.43 34.46 25.29
C GLU A 303 -8.84 35.84 25.58
N ALA A 304 -8.75 36.73 24.59
CA ALA A 304 -8.28 38.09 24.79
C ALA A 304 -9.30 38.94 25.57
N GLU A 305 -10.60 38.81 25.26
CA GLU A 305 -11.68 39.50 25.99
C GLU A 305 -11.76 39.07 27.46
N LYS A 306 -11.51 37.79 27.76
CA LYS A 306 -11.42 37.31 29.15
C LYS A 306 -10.31 38.01 29.93
N LEU A 307 -9.17 38.23 29.29
CA LEU A 307 -8.03 38.90 29.88
C LEU A 307 -8.31 40.40 30.08
N GLU A 308 -8.97 41.05 29.12
CA GLU A 308 -9.43 42.44 29.22
C GLU A 308 -10.44 42.65 30.35
N ALA A 309 -11.32 41.67 30.58
CA ALA A 309 -12.34 41.71 31.62
C ALA A 309 -11.81 41.45 33.05
N MET A 310 -10.52 41.17 33.24
CA MET A 310 -9.95 40.94 34.56
C MET A 310 -9.96 42.22 35.43
N PRO A 311 -10.16 42.08 36.76
CA PRO A 311 -10.05 43.22 37.68
C PRO A 311 -8.67 43.88 37.59
N ARG A 312 -8.65 45.21 37.62
CA ARG A 312 -7.39 45.97 37.61
C ARG A 312 -6.76 45.96 39.02
N PRO A 313 -5.41 45.94 39.13
CA PRO A 313 -4.42 46.00 38.05
C PRO A 313 -4.23 44.65 37.32
N LEU A 314 -3.92 44.71 36.02
CA LEU A 314 -3.59 43.52 35.21
C LEU A 314 -2.22 42.94 35.60
N PRO A 315 -1.96 41.65 35.31
CA PRO A 315 -0.66 41.04 35.57
C PRO A 315 0.45 41.68 34.72
N LYS A 316 1.68 41.66 35.27
CA LYS A 316 2.86 42.24 34.61
C LYS A 316 3.26 41.50 33.32
N TYR A 317 2.95 40.20 33.24
CA TYR A 317 3.12 39.39 32.05
C TYR A 317 1.95 38.40 31.89
N PHE A 318 1.76 37.86 30.69
CA PHE A 318 0.75 36.85 30.40
C PHE A 318 1.33 35.76 29.50
N SER A 319 1.15 34.49 29.89
CA SER A 319 1.53 33.34 29.09
C SER A 319 0.32 32.53 28.62
N LEU A 320 0.37 32.05 27.37
CA LEU A 320 -0.65 31.15 26.83
C LEU A 320 -0.05 30.22 25.77
N HIS A 321 -0.21 28.92 26.01
CA HIS A 321 0.49 27.87 25.27
C HIS A 321 -0.50 26.86 24.70
N ARG A 322 -0.60 26.79 23.37
CA ARG A 322 -1.51 25.87 22.67
C ARG A 322 -0.78 24.70 22.05
N LYS A 323 -1.45 23.55 22.01
CA LYS A 323 -0.93 22.28 21.46
C LYS A 323 -1.78 21.74 20.29
N ASP A 324 -2.69 22.56 19.76
CA ASP A 324 -3.69 22.13 18.77
C ASP A 324 -3.22 22.35 17.31
N GLY A 325 -1.96 22.75 17.12
CA GLY A 325 -1.36 23.00 15.81
C GLY A 325 -0.35 24.14 15.81
N ILE A 326 0.35 24.31 14.68
CA ILE A 326 1.41 25.30 14.49
C ILE A 326 0.92 26.62 13.84
N GLU A 327 -0.39 26.80 13.72
CA GLU A 327 -1.00 27.96 13.05
C GLU A 327 -0.84 29.24 13.90
N VAL A 328 -0.03 30.18 13.44
CA VAL A 328 0.27 31.45 14.15
C VAL A 328 -0.93 32.42 14.17
N GLU A 329 -1.94 32.16 13.36
CA GLU A 329 -3.13 33.02 13.23
C GLU A 329 -3.88 33.22 14.55
N PHE A 330 -3.87 32.21 15.44
CA PHE A 330 -4.40 32.34 16.81
C PHE A 330 -3.68 33.46 17.56
N ILE A 331 -2.34 33.40 17.61
CA ILE A 331 -1.50 34.37 18.33
C ILE A 331 -1.71 35.78 17.77
N ASN A 332 -1.67 35.92 16.44
CA ASN A 332 -1.85 37.22 15.77
C ASN A 332 -3.24 37.81 16.01
N THR A 333 -4.26 36.98 16.16
CA THR A 333 -5.63 37.44 16.47
C THR A 333 -5.76 37.80 17.94
N PHE A 334 -5.27 36.96 18.84
CA PHE A 334 -5.25 37.22 20.28
C PHE A 334 -4.56 38.56 20.59
N LEU A 335 -3.35 38.77 20.08
CA LEU A 335 -2.56 39.98 20.30
C LEU A 335 -3.16 41.26 19.68
N ARG A 336 -4.18 41.16 18.82
CA ARG A 336 -4.92 42.33 18.31
C ARG A 336 -6.04 42.78 19.22
N HIS A 337 -6.53 41.87 20.08
CA HIS A 337 -7.64 42.12 20.99
C HIS A 337 -7.22 42.14 22.47
N ALA A 338 -5.97 41.75 22.77
CA ALA A 338 -5.45 41.71 24.13
C ALA A 338 -5.05 43.11 24.64
N PRO A 339 -5.15 43.38 25.95
CA PRO A 339 -4.81 44.67 26.56
C PRO A 339 -3.37 45.11 26.29
N GLU A 340 -3.16 46.38 25.98
CA GLU A 340 -1.82 46.93 25.80
C GLU A 340 -1.07 47.18 27.13
N GLU A 341 -1.76 47.16 28.28
CA GLU A 341 -1.14 47.46 29.57
C GLU A 341 -0.23 46.35 30.13
N ILE A 342 -0.29 45.14 29.55
CA ILE A 342 0.56 44.01 29.96
C ILE A 342 1.99 44.21 29.45
N GLY A 343 2.95 44.13 30.37
CA GLY A 343 4.36 44.39 30.08
C GLY A 343 5.02 43.37 29.13
N LEU A 344 4.60 42.10 29.18
CA LEU A 344 5.12 41.03 28.31
C LEU A 344 4.09 39.91 28.06
N TYR A 345 3.86 39.59 26.80
CA TYR A 345 3.13 38.41 26.35
C TYR A 345 4.11 37.30 25.96
N PHE A 346 3.89 36.08 26.44
CA PHE A 346 4.60 34.87 26.03
C PHE A 346 3.62 33.83 25.48
N LEU A 347 3.53 33.76 24.15
CA LEU A 347 2.52 32.96 23.47
C LEU A 347 3.19 31.86 22.64
N THR A 348 2.66 30.65 22.70
CA THR A 348 3.15 29.55 21.84
C THR A 348 2.01 28.75 21.22
N VAL A 349 2.28 28.25 20.01
CA VAL A 349 1.44 27.29 19.29
C VAL A 349 2.31 26.12 18.84
N SER A 350 1.88 24.90 19.09
CA SER A 350 2.64 23.68 18.81
C SER A 350 1.72 22.55 18.38
N GLU A 351 2.29 21.56 17.69
CA GLU A 351 1.59 20.29 17.46
C GLU A 351 1.57 19.47 18.76
N ALA A 352 0.57 18.60 18.91
CA ALA A 352 0.60 17.61 19.99
C ALA A 352 1.78 16.64 19.76
N PRO A 353 2.51 16.23 20.81
CA PRO A 353 3.62 15.29 20.67
C PRO A 353 3.10 13.95 20.12
N VAL A 354 3.60 13.54 18.95
CA VAL A 354 3.35 12.21 18.38
C VAL A 354 4.60 11.36 18.58
N GLY A 355 4.54 10.43 19.53
CA GLY A 355 5.66 9.56 19.89
C GLY A 355 6.85 10.31 20.49
N ASN A 356 8.08 9.87 20.17
CA ASN A 356 9.34 10.48 20.66
C ASN A 356 9.93 11.56 19.74
N SER A 357 9.16 12.04 18.74
CA SER A 357 9.66 13.07 17.82
C SER A 357 9.72 14.45 18.50
N PRO A 358 10.75 15.28 18.21
CA PRO A 358 10.84 16.63 18.75
C PRO A 358 9.65 17.46 18.26
N THR A 359 8.90 18.02 19.20
CA THR A 359 7.65 18.73 18.92
C THR A 359 7.97 20.14 18.43
N LYS A 360 7.62 20.43 17.18
CA LYS A 360 7.83 21.74 16.58
C LYS A 360 6.72 22.70 16.97
N GLY A 361 7.09 23.95 17.22
CA GLY A 361 6.16 25.02 17.54
C GLY A 361 6.62 26.39 17.05
N HIS A 362 5.74 27.36 17.22
CA HIS A 362 6.05 28.78 17.08
C HIS A 362 5.87 29.46 18.43
N MET A 363 6.80 30.36 18.74
CA MET A 363 6.80 31.23 19.91
C MET A 363 6.69 32.68 19.45
N VAL A 364 5.91 33.47 20.17
CA VAL A 364 5.84 34.91 20.03
C VAL A 364 6.00 35.57 21.40
N LEU A 365 6.91 36.54 21.48
CA LEU A 365 7.04 37.46 22.61
C LEU A 365 6.63 38.85 22.15
N ARG A 366 5.71 39.51 22.86
CA ARG A 366 5.29 40.89 22.53
C ARG A 366 5.14 41.72 23.80
N GLY A 367 5.68 42.93 23.83
CA GLY A 367 5.61 43.78 25.01
C GLY A 367 6.68 44.87 24.99
N GLN A 368 7.15 45.28 26.18
CA GLN A 368 8.19 46.29 26.28
C GLN A 368 9.51 45.81 25.64
N PRO A 369 10.18 46.62 24.79
CA PRO A 369 11.37 46.20 24.05
C PRO A 369 12.47 45.60 24.94
N ASN A 370 12.76 46.22 26.08
CA ASN A 370 13.80 45.76 27.01
C ASN A 370 13.53 44.35 27.57
N LEU A 371 12.26 44.03 27.85
CA LEU A 371 11.86 42.72 28.37
C LEU A 371 11.91 41.66 27.26
N VAL A 372 11.42 42.01 26.06
CA VAL A 372 11.44 41.11 24.90
C VAL A 372 12.88 40.74 24.51
N ASP A 373 13.80 41.72 24.47
CA ASP A 373 15.21 41.47 24.15
C ASP A 373 15.89 40.62 25.25
N HIS A 374 15.53 40.85 26.52
CA HIS A 374 16.07 40.07 27.64
C HIS A 374 15.66 38.59 27.61
N PHE A 375 14.36 38.31 27.39
CA PHE A 375 13.83 36.95 27.47
C PHE A 375 13.94 36.18 26.16
N SER A 376 13.89 36.84 25.00
CA SER A 376 13.96 36.16 23.69
C SER A 376 15.21 35.29 23.54
N ILE A 377 16.39 35.81 23.90
CA ILE A 377 17.66 35.07 23.81
C ILE A 377 17.67 33.85 24.76
N LYS A 378 17.18 34.03 25.99
CA LYS A 378 17.11 32.97 27.00
C LYS A 378 16.14 31.86 26.58
N PHE A 379 14.95 32.23 26.12
CA PHE A 379 13.92 31.29 25.72
C PHE A 379 14.30 30.53 24.45
N LEU A 380 14.95 31.17 23.48
CA LEU A 380 15.48 30.45 22.30
C LEU A 380 16.49 29.38 22.70
N LYS A 381 17.33 29.63 23.71
CA LYS A 381 18.31 28.65 24.18
C LYS A 381 17.65 27.46 24.87
N ILE A 382 16.64 27.70 25.70
CA ILE A 382 15.90 26.66 26.44
C ILE A 382 15.04 25.82 25.48
N LEU A 383 14.31 26.50 24.58
CA LEU A 383 13.35 25.86 23.67
C LEU A 383 14.00 25.33 22.38
N ASP A 384 15.32 25.40 22.27
CA ASP A 384 16.11 25.03 21.09
C ASP A 384 15.53 25.63 19.79
N GLY A 385 15.47 26.96 19.74
CA GLY A 385 14.76 27.70 18.72
C GLY A 385 15.62 28.67 17.90
N LYS A 386 15.05 29.14 16.79
CA LYS A 386 15.58 30.26 15.99
C LYS A 386 14.47 31.26 15.70
N GLY A 387 14.77 32.54 15.85
CA GLY A 387 13.79 33.61 15.67
C GLY A 387 14.44 34.98 15.53
N SER A 388 13.63 35.96 15.20
CA SER A 388 14.02 37.36 15.13
C SER A 388 12.88 38.25 15.61
N GLY A 389 13.24 39.46 16.05
CA GLY A 389 12.29 40.44 16.54
C GLY A 389 12.76 41.86 16.31
N LYS A 390 11.83 42.81 16.37
CA LYS A 390 12.07 44.24 16.28
C LYS A 390 11.03 44.98 17.13
N GLU A 391 11.46 46.05 17.81
CA GLU A 391 10.56 47.01 18.49
C GLU A 391 9.52 46.34 19.41
N GLY A 392 9.96 45.45 20.32
CA GLY A 392 9.06 44.81 21.30
C GLY A 392 8.18 43.71 20.73
N ASN A 393 8.45 43.21 19.52
CA ASN A 393 7.81 42.02 18.94
C ASN A 393 8.87 41.03 18.46
N PHE A 394 8.82 39.80 18.94
CA PHE A 394 9.76 38.73 18.60
C PHE A 394 9.01 37.46 18.23
N GLN A 395 9.43 36.80 17.15
CA GLN A 395 8.85 35.55 16.69
C GLN A 395 9.94 34.52 16.40
N GLY A 396 9.71 33.27 16.80
CA GLY A 396 10.66 32.19 16.59
C GLY A 396 10.02 30.83 16.40
N LYS A 397 10.73 29.95 15.70
CA LYS A 397 10.42 28.52 15.65
C LYS A 397 11.15 27.83 16.79
N ILE A 398 10.45 26.96 17.51
CA ILE A 398 10.96 26.22 18.67
C ILE A 398 10.84 24.71 18.43
N ASN A 399 11.78 23.94 18.97
CA ASN A 399 11.82 22.48 18.80
C ASN A 399 11.66 21.70 20.12
N ASN A 400 11.77 22.38 21.27
CA ASN A 400 11.64 21.78 22.59
C ASN A 400 10.49 22.39 23.40
N VAL A 401 9.25 22.11 22.97
CA VAL A 401 8.01 22.59 23.61
C VAL A 401 7.84 22.06 25.05
N LYS A 402 8.58 21.00 25.44
CA LYS A 402 8.50 20.43 26.79
C LYS A 402 9.07 21.36 27.87
N GLU A 403 10.02 22.23 27.52
CA GLU A 403 10.69 23.15 28.44
C GLU A 403 10.02 24.53 28.52
N ILE A 404 8.81 24.68 27.98
CA ILE A 404 8.00 25.90 28.18
C ILE A 404 7.82 26.22 29.68
N PRO A 405 7.56 25.25 30.58
CA PRO A 405 7.45 25.54 32.01
C PRO A 405 8.73 26.12 32.62
N GLU A 406 9.91 25.77 32.10
CA GLU A 406 11.19 26.36 32.56
C GLU A 406 11.27 27.84 32.17
N CYS A 407 10.75 28.21 30.99
CA CYS A 407 10.65 29.60 30.57
C CYS A 407 9.65 30.38 31.43
N GLU A 408 8.51 29.78 31.79
CA GLU A 408 7.53 30.39 32.71
C GLU A 408 8.13 30.61 34.11
N ALA A 409 8.91 29.64 34.63
CA ALA A 409 9.59 29.78 35.92
C ALA A 409 10.58 30.98 35.95
N LEU A 410 11.27 31.26 34.84
CA LEU A 410 12.13 32.45 34.72
C LEU A 410 11.34 33.76 34.73
N LEU A 411 10.10 33.76 34.21
CA LEU A 411 9.22 34.93 34.29
C LEU A 411 8.75 35.14 35.73
N ASP A 412 8.34 34.06 36.40
CA ASP A 412 7.94 34.10 37.82
C ASP A 412 9.06 34.65 38.71
N GLU A 413 10.29 34.18 38.52
CA GLU A 413 11.47 34.65 39.27
C GLU A 413 11.72 36.14 39.06
N TYR A 414 11.62 36.63 37.82
CA TYR A 414 11.91 38.02 37.47
C TYR A 414 10.83 38.99 37.92
N PHE A 415 9.56 38.68 37.65
CA PHE A 415 8.45 39.60 37.92
C PHE A 415 7.99 39.56 39.37
N GLN A 416 8.38 38.51 40.11
CA GLN A 416 7.95 38.22 41.48
C GLN A 416 6.45 38.50 41.64
N PRO A 417 5.59 37.81 40.86
CA PRO A 417 4.17 38.05 40.96
C PRO A 417 3.73 37.81 42.41
N GLU A 418 2.93 38.74 42.96
CA GLU A 418 2.28 38.48 44.24
C GLU A 418 1.51 37.18 44.09
N LYS A 419 1.77 36.18 44.94
CA LYS A 419 1.01 34.92 44.96
C LYS A 419 -0.41 35.21 45.44
N SER A 420 -1.22 35.82 44.59
CA SER A 420 -2.66 35.95 44.75
C SER A 420 -3.31 35.64 43.41
N PHE A 421 -4.30 34.75 43.50
CA PHE A 421 -5.12 34.13 42.46
C PHE A 421 -4.55 32.87 41.76
N PRO A 422 -4.98 31.67 42.18
CA PRO A 422 -5.01 30.53 41.28
C PRO A 422 -6.14 30.80 40.28
N VAL A 423 -5.86 31.48 39.17
CA VAL A 423 -6.79 31.45 38.03
C VAL A 423 -6.48 30.18 37.25
N ASN A 424 -6.90 29.05 37.81
CA ASN A 424 -7.17 27.89 37.00
C ASN A 424 -8.44 28.27 36.21
N ILE A 425 -8.28 28.76 34.97
CA ILE A 425 -9.39 29.24 34.11
C ILE A 425 -10.45 28.14 33.88
N GLY A 426 -10.14 26.88 34.23
CA GLY A 426 -11.11 25.77 34.27
C GLY A 426 -12.10 25.77 35.47
N GLU A 427 -11.81 26.44 36.59
CA GLU A 427 -12.62 26.32 37.82
C GLU A 427 -13.49 27.55 38.15
N PHE A 428 -13.25 28.70 37.53
CA PHE A 428 -14.05 29.91 37.82
C PHE A 428 -15.52 29.79 37.36
N LEU A 429 -15.84 28.85 36.46
CA LEU A 429 -17.21 28.56 36.05
C LEU A 429 -17.94 27.52 36.93
N PHE A 430 -17.24 26.84 37.85
CA PHE A 430 -17.87 25.80 38.68
C PHE A 430 -18.38 26.32 40.03
N ASN A 431 -17.82 27.42 40.55
CA ASN A 431 -18.17 27.92 41.89
C ASN A 431 -19.25 29.02 41.93
N GLU A 432 -19.62 29.63 40.80
CA GLU A 432 -20.81 30.51 40.77
C GLU A 432 -22.13 29.73 40.57
N TYR A 433 -22.07 28.46 40.16
CA TYR A 433 -23.27 27.62 39.99
C TYR A 433 -23.60 26.72 41.20
N SER A 434 -22.73 26.61 42.20
CA SER A 434 -22.96 25.78 43.39
C SER A 434 -23.68 26.52 44.53
N GLY A 435 -23.72 27.86 44.52
CA GLY A 435 -24.37 28.68 45.55
C GLY A 435 -25.88 28.92 45.37
N CYS A 436 -26.46 28.56 44.22
CA CYS A 436 -27.88 28.82 43.92
C CYS A 436 -28.81 27.60 44.11
N LEU A 437 -28.34 26.50 44.72
CA LEU A 437 -29.13 25.26 44.89
C LEU A 437 -29.65 25.02 46.32
N ALA A 438 -29.60 26.03 47.21
CA ALA A 438 -30.09 25.89 48.59
C ALA A 438 -31.55 26.34 48.82
N ASP A 439 -32.18 27.08 47.88
CA ASP A 439 -33.58 27.52 48.01
C ASP A 439 -34.47 26.90 46.93
N ALA A 440 -34.74 25.60 47.09
CA ALA A 440 -35.71 24.88 46.29
C ALA A 440 -37.16 25.24 46.72
N SER A 441 -37.69 26.33 46.19
CA SER A 441 -39.15 26.47 46.00
C SER A 441 -39.58 25.69 44.75
N PRO A 442 -40.74 24.99 44.73
CA PRO A 442 -41.10 24.08 43.65
C PRO A 442 -41.47 24.86 42.38
N TRP A 443 -40.55 24.91 41.41
CA TRP A 443 -40.79 25.56 40.12
C TRP A 443 -41.67 24.71 39.20
N LYS A 444 -42.69 25.38 38.66
CA LYS A 444 -43.72 24.90 37.72
C LYS A 444 -43.12 24.25 36.46
N PRO A 445 -43.77 23.23 35.87
CA PRO A 445 -43.24 22.54 34.70
C PRO A 445 -43.15 23.46 33.47
N PHE A 446 -41.97 23.46 32.86
CA PHE A 446 -41.61 24.15 31.63
C PHE A 446 -42.45 23.63 30.45
N LYS A 447 -43.19 24.51 29.77
CA LYS A 447 -43.96 24.17 28.56
C LYS A 447 -43.01 23.92 27.39
N MET A 448 -43.03 22.70 26.83
CA MET A 448 -42.26 22.34 25.64
C MET A 448 -42.59 23.25 24.43
N PRO A 449 -41.60 23.55 23.55
CA PRO A 449 -41.86 24.27 22.30
C PRO A 449 -42.82 23.50 21.39
N LYS A 450 -43.84 24.19 20.83
CA LYS A 450 -44.91 23.66 19.96
C LYS A 450 -44.45 22.79 18.77
N ARG A 451 -43.17 22.83 18.40
CA ARG A 451 -42.56 22.04 17.32
C ARG A 451 -42.22 20.60 17.75
N ALA A 452 -41.86 20.37 19.01
CA ALA A 452 -41.58 19.03 19.54
C ALA A 452 -42.86 18.22 19.76
N GLU A 453 -43.96 18.90 20.14
CA GLU A 453 -45.27 18.30 20.33
C GLU A 453 -45.89 17.82 19.00
N LYS A 454 -45.74 18.61 17.92
CA LYS A 454 -46.16 18.19 16.56
C LYS A 454 -45.41 16.95 16.07
N THR A 455 -44.10 16.85 16.33
CA THR A 455 -43.30 15.68 15.94
C THR A 455 -43.66 14.44 16.76
N ARG A 456 -43.98 14.62 18.04
CA ARG A 456 -44.48 13.54 18.91
C ARG A 456 -45.84 13.04 18.44
N ILE A 457 -46.81 13.93 18.21
CA ILE A 457 -48.15 13.58 17.70
C ILE A 457 -48.05 12.89 16.32
N PHE A 458 -47.14 13.33 15.45
CA PHE A 458 -46.93 12.69 14.14
C PHE A 458 -46.35 11.27 14.27
N LYS A 459 -45.38 11.05 15.18
CA LYS A 459 -44.86 9.72 15.47
C LYS A 459 -45.91 8.80 16.10
N THR A 460 -46.72 9.29 17.04
CA THR A 460 -47.78 8.48 17.66
C THR A 460 -48.85 8.09 16.64
N LYS A 461 -49.25 9.00 15.75
CA LYS A 461 -50.20 8.71 14.67
C LYS A 461 -49.67 7.70 13.66
N ILE A 462 -48.37 7.71 13.34
CA ILE A 462 -47.75 6.69 12.48
C ILE A 462 -47.74 5.33 13.15
N ILE A 463 -47.42 5.27 14.45
CA ILE A 463 -47.40 4.02 15.21
C ILE A 463 -48.81 3.43 15.31
N GLU A 464 -49.84 4.23 15.62
CA GLU A 464 -51.24 3.77 15.64
C GLU A 464 -51.72 3.31 14.26
N ARG A 465 -51.31 3.99 13.19
CA ARG A 465 -51.69 3.63 11.81
C ARG A 465 -51.04 2.32 11.38
N ASN A 466 -49.78 2.07 11.78
CA ASN A 466 -49.09 0.81 11.53
C ASN A 466 -49.67 -0.34 12.37
N LYS A 467 -50.08 -0.05 13.61
CA LYS A 467 -50.71 -1.04 14.49
C LYS A 467 -52.08 -1.46 13.95
N LYS A 468 -52.92 -0.51 13.53
CA LYS A 468 -54.20 -0.80 12.84
C LYS A 468 -54.02 -1.54 11.52
N LYS A 469 -52.92 -1.32 10.81
CA LYS A 469 -52.63 -2.03 9.56
C LYS A 469 -52.23 -3.49 9.81
N LEU A 470 -51.39 -3.73 10.82
CA LEU A 470 -51.01 -5.07 11.26
C LEU A 470 -52.20 -5.86 11.83
N GLU A 471 -53.11 -5.20 12.56
CA GLU A 471 -54.35 -5.83 13.04
C GLU A 471 -55.28 -6.20 11.86
N LYS A 472 -55.38 -5.35 10.83
CA LYS A 472 -56.17 -5.63 9.62
C LYS A 472 -55.57 -6.72 8.72
N ASP A 473 -54.24 -6.80 8.67
CA ASP A 473 -53.51 -7.83 7.92
C ASP A 473 -53.57 -9.20 8.65
N ALA A 474 -53.69 -9.18 9.99
CA ALA A 474 -53.93 -10.37 10.82
C ALA A 474 -55.39 -10.88 10.72
N GLU A 475 -56.38 -9.98 10.61
CA GLU A 475 -57.78 -10.36 10.35
C GLU A 475 -57.96 -10.92 8.92
N LYS A 476 -57.20 -10.45 7.93
CA LYS A 476 -57.23 -10.99 6.55
C LYS A 476 -56.57 -12.35 6.36
N THR A 477 -55.77 -12.83 7.32
CA THR A 477 -55.07 -14.12 7.22
C THR A 477 -55.85 -15.29 7.83
N THR A 478 -57.09 -15.07 8.28
CA THR A 478 -57.98 -16.13 8.80
C THR A 478 -59.13 -16.52 7.86
N GLU A 479 -59.27 -15.88 6.70
CA GLU A 479 -60.23 -16.29 5.65
C GLU A 479 -59.52 -16.30 4.28
N GLU A 480 -58.96 -17.46 3.90
CA GLU A 480 -59.14 -18.09 2.58
C GLU A 480 -58.18 -19.29 2.43
N LYS A 481 -58.81 -20.46 2.28
CA LYS A 481 -58.25 -21.75 1.89
C LYS A 481 -58.38 -21.91 0.38
N ASP A 482 -57.51 -22.77 -0.15
CA ASP A 482 -57.61 -23.50 -1.42
C ASP A 482 -57.46 -22.69 -2.71
N LEU A 483 -56.36 -22.93 -3.43
CA LEU A 483 -56.35 -23.41 -4.82
C LEU A 483 -54.93 -23.69 -5.33
N SER A 484 -54.88 -24.58 -6.33
CA SER A 484 -53.77 -25.39 -6.82
C SER A 484 -52.75 -24.69 -7.72
N SER A 485 -51.67 -25.42 -7.97
CA SER A 485 -50.65 -25.23 -9.02
C SER A 485 -51.23 -24.91 -10.40
N ASP A 486 -50.75 -23.84 -11.03
CA ASP A 486 -50.10 -23.79 -12.35
C ASP A 486 -49.98 -22.33 -12.83
N GLU A 487 -49.13 -22.09 -13.83
CA GLU A 487 -48.87 -20.83 -14.56
C GLU A 487 -47.83 -19.88 -13.90
N LEU A 488 -46.56 -19.93 -14.31
CA LEU A 488 -45.93 -19.41 -15.54
C LEU A 488 -45.36 -17.99 -15.35
N ASP A 489 -44.10 -17.88 -15.77
CA ASP A 489 -43.37 -16.64 -16.05
C ASP A 489 -44.26 -15.59 -16.75
N GLU A 490 -44.26 -14.36 -16.23
CA GLU A 490 -44.21 -13.12 -17.01
C GLU A 490 -44.32 -11.92 -16.07
N ASN A 491 -43.22 -11.17 -15.96
CA ASN A 491 -43.15 -9.69 -15.90
C ASN A 491 -41.89 -9.24 -15.16
N TYR A 492 -40.79 -9.32 -15.90
CA TYR A 492 -39.73 -8.32 -15.80
C TYR A 492 -40.31 -6.94 -16.14
N ASP A 493 -39.91 -5.94 -15.35
CA ASP A 493 -40.08 -4.51 -15.58
C ASP A 493 -41.49 -3.90 -15.63
N LYS A 494 -41.88 -3.31 -14.50
CA LYS A 494 -42.16 -1.85 -14.38
C LYS A 494 -42.70 -1.54 -12.98
N ARG A 495 -41.93 -0.81 -12.17
CA ARG A 495 -42.42 0.32 -11.36
C ARG A 495 -41.28 1.09 -10.71
N SER A 496 -41.14 2.31 -11.18
CA SER A 496 -40.22 3.34 -10.70
C SER A 496 -40.47 3.76 -9.24
N SER A 497 -39.38 4.20 -8.62
CA SER A 497 -39.24 5.43 -7.81
C SER A 497 -40.16 5.63 -6.60
N LYS A 498 -39.53 5.60 -5.41
CA LYS A 498 -39.49 6.68 -4.39
C LYS A 498 -39.18 6.07 -3.01
N GLY A 499 -38.19 6.64 -2.32
CA GLY A 499 -38.09 6.55 -0.87
C GLY A 499 -36.78 5.95 -0.35
N SER A 500 -36.14 6.71 0.53
CA SER A 500 -34.92 6.39 1.27
C SER A 500 -34.95 5.00 1.93
N HIS A 501 -34.09 4.09 1.49
CA HIS A 501 -33.72 2.93 2.29
C HIS A 501 -32.43 3.24 3.06
N VAL A 502 -32.61 3.75 4.28
CA VAL A 502 -31.62 3.56 5.34
C VAL A 502 -31.59 2.06 5.62
N ASN A 503 -30.43 1.44 5.42
CA ASN A 503 -30.26 0.01 5.51
C ASN A 503 -30.57 -0.46 6.94
N GLN A 504 -31.46 -1.44 7.10
CA GLN A 504 -31.89 -1.93 8.42
C GLN A 504 -30.73 -2.52 9.25
N ILE A 505 -29.62 -2.88 8.58
CA ILE A 505 -28.37 -3.34 9.19
C ILE A 505 -27.72 -2.21 10.02
N ASP A 506 -27.75 -0.96 9.55
CA ASP A 506 -27.11 0.16 10.25
C ASP A 506 -27.81 0.51 11.56
N ARG A 507 -29.11 0.22 11.71
CA ARG A 507 -29.82 0.39 12.98
C ARG A 507 -29.49 -0.72 13.99
N LEU A 508 -29.26 -1.94 13.54
CA LEU A 508 -28.93 -3.07 14.42
C LEU A 508 -27.51 -2.97 15.00
N LEU A 509 -26.58 -2.32 14.29
CA LEU A 509 -25.22 -2.12 14.77
C LEU A 509 -25.10 -1.01 15.84
N VAL A 510 -26.02 -0.05 15.85
CA VAL A 510 -26.01 1.08 16.82
C VAL A 510 -26.58 0.66 18.18
N ASP A 511 -27.56 -0.24 18.24
CA ASP A 511 -28.17 -0.66 19.52
C ASP A 511 -27.27 -1.62 20.33
N ASN A 512 -26.34 -2.35 19.69
CA ASN A 512 -25.44 -3.28 20.38
C ASN A 512 -24.13 -2.65 20.90
N SER A 513 -23.87 -1.36 20.62
CA SER A 513 -22.61 -0.72 21.03
C SER A 513 -22.62 -0.21 22.48
N GLN A 514 -23.77 -0.23 23.18
CA GLN A 514 -23.87 0.29 24.54
C GLN A 514 -23.52 -0.72 25.65
N SER A 515 -23.25 -1.99 25.32
CA SER A 515 -22.95 -3.04 26.30
C SER A 515 -21.62 -3.78 26.07
N LEU A 516 -20.72 -3.24 25.23
CA LEU A 516 -19.39 -3.81 25.01
C LEU A 516 -18.30 -3.00 25.72
N ILE A 517 -17.80 -3.54 26.83
CA ILE A 517 -16.62 -3.04 27.54
C ILE A 517 -15.38 -3.31 26.66
N TRP A 518 -14.64 -2.25 26.34
CA TRP A 518 -13.40 -2.34 25.56
C TRP A 518 -12.29 -2.99 26.40
N ARG A 519 -11.83 -4.19 26.02
CA ARG A 519 -10.58 -4.77 26.54
C ARG A 519 -9.49 -4.69 25.48
N ALA A 520 -8.47 -3.90 25.77
CA ALA A 520 -7.30 -3.68 24.93
C ALA A 520 -6.35 -4.89 24.98
N SER A 521 -6.52 -5.86 24.07
CA SER A 521 -5.46 -6.75 23.59
C SER A 521 -6.02 -7.77 22.59
N HIS A 522 -5.92 -7.49 21.29
CA HIS A 522 -5.99 -8.55 20.27
C HIS A 522 -4.91 -8.31 19.22
N TYR A 523 -4.05 -9.32 19.05
CA TYR A 523 -3.08 -9.43 17.97
C TYR A 523 -3.80 -9.68 16.64
N VAL A 524 -3.26 -9.10 15.57
CA VAL A 524 -3.73 -9.18 14.19
C VAL A 524 -3.77 -10.65 13.72
N PHE A 525 -4.94 -11.15 13.34
CA PHE A 525 -5.08 -12.42 12.60
C PHE A 525 -5.07 -12.15 11.09
N PRO A 526 -4.35 -12.93 10.27
CA PRO A 526 -4.58 -12.96 8.83
C PRO A 526 -5.94 -13.60 8.55
N ALA A 527 -6.70 -13.02 7.63
CA ALA A 527 -7.97 -13.57 7.17
C ALA A 527 -7.75 -14.96 6.55
N PHE A 528 -8.32 -16.01 7.14
CA PHE A 528 -8.43 -17.31 6.48
C PHE A 528 -9.37 -17.15 5.29
N ASN A 529 -8.88 -17.48 4.10
CA ASN A 529 -9.69 -17.54 2.90
C ASN A 529 -10.55 -18.81 2.96
N VAL A 530 -11.82 -18.68 3.38
CA VAL A 530 -12.72 -19.79 3.68
C VAL A 530 -13.21 -20.55 2.42
N THR A 531 -12.61 -20.29 1.26
CA THR A 531 -13.00 -20.88 -0.03
C THR A 531 -12.15 -22.08 -0.47
N LEU A 532 -11.16 -22.51 0.31
CA LEU A 532 -10.21 -23.55 -0.11
C LEU A 532 -10.27 -24.78 0.80
N CYS A 533 -10.40 -25.96 0.18
CA CYS A 533 -10.48 -27.24 0.87
C CYS A 533 -9.10 -27.61 1.44
N PRO A 534 -8.98 -28.00 2.72
CA PRO A 534 -7.69 -28.34 3.35
C PRO A 534 -6.95 -29.53 2.70
N HIS A 535 -7.63 -30.33 1.88
CA HIS A 535 -7.04 -31.46 1.18
C HIS A 535 -5.98 -31.06 0.13
N ASP A 536 -6.10 -29.85 -0.43
CA ASP A 536 -5.28 -29.41 -1.56
C ASP A 536 -3.94 -28.76 -1.16
N ASN A 537 -3.61 -28.68 0.14
CA ASN A 537 -2.40 -27.99 0.63
C ASN A 537 -1.71 -28.72 1.78
N ARG A 538 -1.43 -30.01 1.59
CA ARG A 538 -0.67 -30.84 2.55
C ARG A 538 0.76 -30.30 2.82
N GLU A 539 1.31 -29.54 1.88
CA GLU A 539 2.71 -29.06 1.91
C GLU A 539 2.89 -27.68 2.56
N VAL A 540 1.82 -26.92 2.81
CA VAL A 540 1.90 -25.53 3.31
C VAL A 540 1.74 -25.45 4.84
N LEU A 541 1.12 -26.45 5.46
CA LEU A 541 0.85 -26.49 6.89
C LEU A 541 2.08 -26.58 7.82
N PRO A 542 3.23 -27.18 7.44
CA PRO A 542 4.42 -27.20 8.30
C PRO A 542 5.14 -25.86 8.43
N LEU A 543 4.80 -24.84 7.62
CA LEU A 543 5.49 -23.54 7.59
C LEU A 543 5.04 -22.58 8.71
N TYR A 544 4.08 -22.96 9.55
CA TYR A 544 3.59 -22.11 10.63
C TYR A 544 4.09 -22.64 11.99
N PRO A 545 4.91 -21.87 12.72
CA PRO A 545 5.39 -22.29 14.03
C PRO A 545 4.21 -22.41 15.00
N SER A 546 4.20 -23.50 15.76
CA SER A 546 3.22 -23.92 16.77
C SER A 546 2.41 -22.78 17.41
N CYS A 547 1.28 -22.41 16.79
CA CYS A 547 0.23 -21.67 17.47
C CYS A 547 -0.64 -22.67 18.22
N GLN A 548 -0.74 -22.53 19.55
CA GLN A 548 -1.80 -23.20 20.30
C GLN A 548 -3.14 -22.70 19.77
N VAL A 549 -3.80 -23.52 18.95
CA VAL A 549 -5.12 -23.25 18.40
C VAL A 549 -6.13 -23.41 19.54
N LEU A 550 -6.57 -22.30 20.13
CA LEU A 550 -7.85 -22.29 20.84
C LEU A 550 -8.95 -22.32 19.78
N ALA A 551 -9.75 -23.40 19.78
CA ALA A 551 -10.82 -23.59 18.82
C ALA A 551 -11.82 -22.40 18.86
N PRO A 552 -12.20 -21.82 17.69
CA PRO A 552 -13.11 -20.69 17.65
C PRO A 552 -14.47 -21.08 18.25
N HIS A 553 -15.01 -20.22 19.10
CA HIS A 553 -16.39 -20.34 19.57
C HIS A 553 -17.33 -19.93 18.42
N PRO A 554 -18.26 -20.79 17.97
CA PRO A 554 -19.20 -20.39 16.94
C PRO A 554 -20.19 -19.37 17.51
N ILE A 555 -20.32 -18.22 16.85
CA ILE A 555 -21.40 -17.26 17.13
C ILE A 555 -22.67 -17.81 16.49
N TYR A 556 -23.57 -18.38 17.28
CA TYR A 556 -24.91 -18.76 16.82
C TYR A 556 -25.87 -17.58 16.97
N VAL A 557 -26.23 -16.93 15.86
CA VAL A 557 -27.37 -16.01 15.84
C VAL A 557 -28.64 -16.84 15.66
N ALA A 558 -29.29 -17.18 16.77
CA ALA A 558 -30.60 -17.82 16.73
C ALA A 558 -31.69 -16.74 16.63
N ASN A 559 -32.21 -16.49 15.44
CA ASN A 559 -33.54 -15.88 15.30
C ASN A 559 -34.36 -16.63 14.26
N LYS A 560 -35.55 -17.09 14.66
CA LYS A 560 -36.54 -17.84 13.88
C LYS A 560 -36.99 -17.11 12.59
N GLN A 561 -36.72 -15.81 12.46
CA GLN A 561 -37.16 -14.98 11.34
C GLN A 561 -36.12 -14.80 10.21
N CYS A 562 -34.89 -15.30 10.35
CA CYS A 562 -33.81 -15.07 9.38
C CYS A 562 -33.20 -16.37 8.81
N GLU A 563 -34.01 -17.37 8.46
CA GLU A 563 -33.52 -18.62 7.85
C GLU A 563 -33.10 -18.48 6.37
N THR A 564 -33.19 -17.30 5.75
CA THR A 564 -32.96 -17.12 4.30
C THR A 564 -31.85 -16.15 3.92
N ILE A 565 -31.11 -15.58 4.88
CA ILE A 565 -30.07 -14.59 4.57
C ILE A 565 -28.69 -15.21 4.74
N ASP A 566 -28.11 -15.60 3.61
CA ASP A 566 -26.73 -16.05 3.49
C ASP A 566 -25.79 -14.83 3.47
N LEU A 567 -24.91 -14.72 4.47
CA LEU A 567 -23.92 -13.64 4.58
C LEU A 567 -22.63 -13.93 3.80
N CYS A 568 -22.56 -15.05 3.07
CA CYS A 568 -21.50 -15.34 2.12
C CYS A 568 -22.10 -15.46 0.71
N HIS A 569 -21.55 -14.72 -0.26
CA HIS A 569 -22.27 -14.35 -1.47
C HIS A 569 -22.51 -15.50 -2.50
N LYS A 570 -23.73 -15.53 -3.07
CA LYS A 570 -24.10 -15.99 -4.44
C LYS A 570 -23.92 -17.47 -4.87
N ARG A 571 -24.45 -18.46 -4.15
CA ARG A 571 -24.96 -19.71 -4.77
C ARG A 571 -26.20 -20.23 -4.06
N SER A 572 -27.26 -20.57 -4.81
CA SER A 572 -28.50 -21.13 -4.26
C SER A 572 -28.29 -22.59 -3.83
N MET A 573 -28.02 -22.83 -2.55
CA MET A 573 -28.19 -24.18 -1.97
C MET A 573 -29.65 -24.38 -1.55
N THR A 574 -30.21 -25.53 -1.88
CA THR A 574 -31.55 -25.94 -1.43
C THR A 574 -31.59 -26.11 0.08
N ARG A 575 -32.63 -25.56 0.72
CA ARG A 575 -32.87 -25.45 2.18
C ARG A 575 -32.65 -26.75 2.96
N GLU A 576 -32.85 -27.90 2.33
CA GLU A 576 -32.72 -29.23 2.93
C GLU A 576 -31.27 -29.67 3.16
N PHE A 577 -30.35 -29.31 2.25
CA PHE A 577 -28.91 -29.55 2.39
C PHE A 577 -28.30 -28.70 3.49
N TYR A 578 -28.74 -27.44 3.62
CA TYR A 578 -28.30 -26.53 4.68
C TYR A 578 -28.74 -27.04 6.06
N ARG A 579 -29.99 -27.52 6.19
CA ARG A 579 -30.50 -28.12 7.43
C ARG A 579 -29.74 -29.39 7.83
N LYS A 580 -29.47 -30.30 6.88
CA LYS A 580 -28.64 -31.49 7.16
C LYS A 580 -27.26 -31.11 7.65
N ARG A 581 -26.59 -30.15 7.00
CA ARG A 581 -25.24 -29.72 7.36
C ARG A 581 -25.20 -29.09 8.76
N LEU A 582 -26.14 -28.21 9.09
CA LEU A 582 -26.27 -27.61 10.43
C LEU A 582 -26.50 -28.64 11.53
N ILE A 583 -27.35 -29.65 11.28
CA ILE A 583 -27.62 -30.71 12.26
C ILE A 583 -26.37 -31.55 12.51
N THR A 584 -25.65 -31.93 11.45
CA THR A 584 -24.40 -32.71 11.55
C THR A 584 -23.30 -31.94 12.28
N THR A 585 -23.09 -30.65 11.97
CA THR A 585 -22.08 -29.83 12.64
C THR A 585 -22.40 -29.60 14.12
N ARG A 586 -23.68 -29.40 14.46
CA ARG A 586 -24.13 -29.21 15.84
C ARG A 586 -23.99 -30.48 16.68
N THR A 587 -24.34 -31.65 16.16
CA THR A 587 -24.18 -32.93 16.88
C THR A 587 -22.71 -33.31 17.04
N THR A 588 -21.86 -33.00 16.06
CA THR A 588 -20.41 -33.29 16.12
C THR A 588 -19.69 -32.39 17.12
N TYR A 589 -20.04 -31.10 17.16
CA TYR A 589 -19.53 -30.18 18.18
C TYR A 589 -19.97 -30.57 19.61
N GLN A 590 -21.24 -30.96 19.79
CA GLN A 590 -21.73 -31.40 21.10
C GLN A 590 -21.04 -32.69 21.58
N ARG A 591 -20.69 -33.62 20.67
CA ARG A 591 -19.90 -34.83 21.00
C ARG A 591 -18.44 -34.49 21.36
N ALA A 592 -17.81 -33.54 20.66
CA ALA A 592 -16.45 -33.11 20.95
C ALA A 592 -16.32 -32.36 22.30
N VAL A 593 -17.33 -31.57 22.66
CA VAL A 593 -17.37 -30.84 23.93
C VAL A 593 -17.62 -31.78 25.13
N GLN A 594 -18.42 -32.84 24.96
CA GLN A 594 -18.70 -33.80 26.02
C GLN A 594 -17.54 -34.77 26.33
N SER A 595 -16.62 -35.01 25.39
CA SER A 595 -15.58 -36.04 25.55
C SER A 595 -14.25 -35.57 26.12
N LYS A 596 -14.05 -34.26 26.41
CA LYS A 596 -12.80 -33.69 26.98
C LYS A 596 -11.50 -34.19 26.32
N PHE A 597 -11.51 -34.50 25.03
CA PHE A 597 -10.28 -34.89 24.33
C PHE A 597 -9.47 -33.66 23.91
N ASN A 598 -8.17 -33.67 24.19
CA ASN A 598 -7.20 -32.79 23.54
C ASN A 598 -7.11 -33.19 22.06
N ILE A 599 -7.66 -32.35 21.18
CA ILE A 599 -7.73 -32.61 19.75
C ILE A 599 -6.37 -32.28 19.13
N THR A 600 -5.64 -33.29 18.64
CA THR A 600 -4.47 -33.14 17.76
C THR A 600 -4.90 -33.02 16.30
N ILE A 601 -4.06 -32.42 15.45
CA ILE A 601 -4.35 -32.19 14.01
C ILE A 601 -4.70 -33.49 13.27
N GLU A 602 -4.10 -34.62 13.66
CA GLU A 602 -4.41 -35.94 13.07
C GLU A 602 -5.83 -36.43 13.39
N ASN A 603 -6.39 -36.08 14.55
CA ASN A 603 -7.74 -36.48 14.94
C ASN A 603 -8.85 -35.60 14.34
N LEU A 604 -8.50 -34.45 13.74
CA LEU A 604 -9.46 -33.58 13.04
C LEU A 604 -9.87 -34.15 11.67
N PHE A 605 -9.02 -34.95 11.03
CA PHE A 605 -9.28 -35.52 9.71
C PHE A 605 -10.20 -36.74 9.73
N SER A 606 -10.31 -37.47 10.86
CA SER A 606 -11.20 -38.63 10.98
C SER A 606 -12.65 -38.28 11.34
N LEU A 607 -12.92 -37.00 11.65
CA LEU A 607 -14.22 -36.49 12.09
C LEU A 607 -15.00 -35.74 10.98
N TRP A 608 -14.47 -35.68 9.76
CA TRP A 608 -15.05 -34.95 8.61
C TRP A 608 -15.57 -35.87 7.50
#